data_AF-A0A2E3JC32-F1
#
_entry.id   AF-A0A2E3JC32-F1
#
_cell.length_a   1.000
_cell.length_b   1.000
_cell.length_c   1.000
_cell.angle_alpha   90.00
_cell.angle_beta   90.00
_cell.angle_gamma   90.00
#
_symmetry.space_group_name_H-M   'P 1'
#
loop_
_entity.id
_entity.type
_entity.pdbx_description
1 polymer ?
#
loop_
_entity_poly.entity_id
_entity_poly.type
_entity_poly.pdbx_seq_one_letter_code
_entity_poly.pdbx_strand_id
1 'polypeptide(L)'
;MEITWNSVALNAQQLKQRGITHESSVVMVSSSENTQIGDVTRFALQSLGSPMIEVHVPFESNTENAAGTRNLLSEVLAASDFIVDCTGGILSTLLENDALNEAGTQILVHDSLDWVLATPS
;
A
#
# COMPACT_ATOMS: atom_id res chain seq x y z
N MET A 1 -17.03 -6.72 3.68
CA MET A 1 -16.48 -6.44 5.02
C MET A 1 -17.10 -5.15 5.53
N GLU A 2 -17.69 -5.15 6.72
CA GLU A 2 -18.20 -3.93 7.35
C GLU A 2 -17.02 -3.18 8.00
N ILE A 3 -16.92 -1.85 7.82
CA ILE A 3 -15.89 -1.05 8.48
C ILE A 3 -16.28 -0.89 9.94
N THR A 4 -15.50 -1.52 10.84
CA THR A 4 -15.71 -1.42 12.29
C THR A 4 -14.47 -0.87 12.97
N TRP A 5 -14.63 -0.28 14.15
CA TRP A 5 -13.47 0.14 14.96
C TRP A 5 -12.57 -1.03 15.34
N ASN A 6 -13.13 -2.23 15.47
CA ASN A 6 -12.35 -3.45 15.71
C ASN A 6 -11.47 -3.81 14.51
N SER A 7 -11.99 -3.72 13.27
CA SER A 7 -11.19 -3.99 12.07
C SER A 7 -10.11 -2.93 11.87
N VAL A 8 -10.40 -1.66 12.17
CA VAL A 8 -9.40 -0.57 12.14
C VAL A 8 -8.29 -0.81 13.17
N ALA A 9 -8.65 -1.11 14.42
CA ALA A 9 -7.68 -1.34 15.49
C ALA A 9 -6.79 -2.57 15.21
N LEU A 10 -7.37 -3.65 14.66
CA LEU A 10 -6.62 -4.84 14.25
C LEU A 10 -5.59 -4.49 13.15
N ASN A 11 -6.01 -3.78 12.12
CA ASN A 11 -5.12 -3.38 11.03
C ASN A 11 -4.02 -2.43 11.53
N ALA A 12 -4.34 -1.48 12.40
CA ALA A 12 -3.33 -0.60 13.01
C ALA A 12 -2.30 -1.39 13.81
N GLN A 13 -2.75 -2.40 14.58
CA GLN A 13 -1.86 -3.28 15.31
C GLN A 13 -0.96 -4.10 14.36
N GLN A 14 -1.51 -4.68 13.30
CA GLN A 14 -0.75 -5.47 12.32
C GLN A 14 0.30 -4.60 11.61
N LEU A 15 -0.09 -3.43 11.10
CA LEU A 15 0.82 -2.48 10.45
C LEU A 15 1.95 -2.03 11.40
N LYS A 16 1.62 -1.77 12.67
CA LYS A 16 2.61 -1.47 13.71
C LYS A 16 3.58 -2.64 13.96
N GLN A 17 3.09 -3.88 13.96
CA GLN A 17 3.94 -5.08 14.07
C GLN A 17 4.88 -5.25 12.87
N ARG A 18 4.53 -4.67 11.71
CA ARG A 18 5.41 -4.59 10.53
C ARG A 18 6.40 -3.43 10.57
N GLY A 19 6.38 -2.62 11.63
CA GLY A 19 7.33 -1.54 11.84
C GLY A 19 6.83 -0.16 11.40
N ILE A 20 5.58 -0.03 10.94
CA ILE A 20 5.00 1.29 10.66
C ILE A 20 4.79 2.03 11.97
N THR A 21 5.36 3.24 12.04
CA THR A 21 5.23 4.14 13.20
C THR A 21 4.87 5.54 12.73
N HIS A 22 4.60 6.45 13.67
CA HIS A 22 4.34 7.85 13.40
C HIS A 22 5.48 8.60 12.66
N GLU A 23 6.70 8.07 12.66
CA GLU A 23 7.84 8.65 11.95
C GLU A 23 7.98 8.10 10.52
N SER A 24 7.26 7.02 10.19
CA SER A 24 7.35 6.35 8.91
C SER A 24 6.63 7.14 7.82
N SER A 25 7.30 7.38 6.69
CA SER A 25 6.68 7.87 5.45
C SER A 25 5.98 6.71 4.74
N VAL A 26 4.64 6.77 4.66
CA VAL A 26 3.82 5.68 4.13
C VAL A 26 3.11 6.08 2.83
N VAL A 27 3.15 5.21 1.84
CA VAL A 27 2.36 5.31 0.61
C VAL A 27 1.30 4.23 0.64
N MET A 28 0.03 4.62 0.73
CA MET A 28 -1.08 3.68 0.62
C MET A 28 -1.53 3.62 -0.84
N VAL A 29 -1.57 2.42 -1.41
CA VAL A 29 -2.05 2.21 -2.77
C VAL A 29 -3.43 1.57 -2.73
N SER A 30 -4.42 2.21 -3.33
CA SER A 30 -5.81 1.75 -3.37
C SER A 30 -6.32 1.60 -4.80
N SER A 31 -7.29 0.71 -5.00
CA SER A 31 -8.03 0.57 -6.27
C SER A 31 -9.53 0.67 -6.02
N SER A 32 -10.29 0.96 -7.07
CA SER A 32 -11.74 1.06 -7.03
C SER A 32 -12.45 -0.28 -6.73
N GLU A 33 -11.76 -1.41 -6.89
CA GLU A 33 -12.30 -2.74 -6.60
C GLU A 33 -12.17 -3.12 -5.12
N ASN A 34 -11.15 -2.62 -4.43
CA ASN A 34 -10.81 -2.97 -3.05
C ASN A 34 -10.96 -1.79 -2.07
N THR A 35 -12.07 -1.05 -2.23
CA THR A 35 -12.35 0.17 -1.44
C THR A 35 -12.45 -0.08 0.06
N GLN A 36 -13.02 -1.21 0.48
CA GLN A 36 -13.21 -1.50 1.91
C GLN A 36 -11.89 -1.72 2.65
N ILE A 37 -10.96 -2.52 2.10
CA ILE A 37 -9.66 -2.71 2.73
C ILE A 37 -8.87 -1.40 2.67
N GLY A 38 -8.98 -0.63 1.59
CA GLY A 38 -8.40 0.70 1.50
C GLY A 38 -8.88 1.62 2.62
N ASP A 39 -10.19 1.71 2.84
CA ASP A 39 -10.76 2.57 3.86
C ASP A 39 -10.34 2.17 5.29
N VAL A 40 -10.37 0.87 5.60
CA VAL A 40 -9.92 0.36 6.91
C VAL A 40 -8.43 0.67 7.12
N THR A 41 -7.61 0.48 6.09
CA THR A 41 -6.17 0.76 6.12
C THR A 41 -5.89 2.24 6.31
N ARG A 42 -6.63 3.11 5.61
CA ARG A 42 -6.51 4.56 5.75
C ARG A 42 -6.76 5.00 7.20
N PHE A 43 -7.85 4.53 7.80
CA PHE A 43 -8.15 4.84 9.20
C PHE A 43 -7.12 4.25 10.17
N ALA A 44 -6.60 3.06 9.88
CA ALA A 44 -5.55 2.43 10.68
C ALA A 44 -4.26 3.26 10.66
N LEU A 45 -3.78 3.66 9.48
CA LEU A 45 -2.58 4.49 9.32
C LEU A 45 -2.74 5.87 9.98
N GLN A 46 -3.91 6.50 9.82
CA GLN A 46 -4.23 7.75 10.51
C GLN A 46 -4.18 7.60 12.04
N SER A 47 -4.66 6.48 12.59
CA SER A 47 -4.61 6.21 14.03
C SER A 47 -3.19 5.99 14.56
N LEU A 48 -2.26 5.56 13.70
CA LEU A 48 -0.83 5.43 14.02
C LEU A 48 -0.08 6.77 13.96
N GLY A 49 -0.69 7.80 13.37
CA GLY A 49 -0.09 9.13 13.21
C GLY A 49 0.99 9.21 12.13
N SER A 50 1.07 8.21 11.25
CA SER A 50 2.07 8.17 10.16
C SER A 50 1.70 9.16 9.05
N PRO A 51 2.65 9.99 8.56
CA PRO A 51 2.49 10.74 7.32
C PRO A 51 2.17 9.79 6.17
N MET A 52 1.01 9.97 5.53
CA MET A 52 0.52 9.06 4.50
C MET A 52 0.12 9.81 3.24
N ILE A 53 0.57 9.32 2.09
CA ILE A 53 0.07 9.69 0.76
C ILE A 53 -0.79 8.54 0.24
N GLU A 54 -1.99 8.84 -0.25
CA GLU A 54 -2.83 7.85 -0.93
C GLU A 54 -2.69 7.98 -2.44
N VAL A 55 -2.36 6.87 -3.10
CA VAL A 55 -2.29 6.77 -4.56
C VAL A 55 -3.39 5.82 -5.02
N HIS A 56 -4.28 6.35 -5.86
CA HIS A 56 -5.31 5.55 -6.47
C HIS A 56 -4.83 5.03 -7.82
N VAL A 57 -4.77 3.71 -7.98
CA VAL A 57 -4.40 3.08 -9.25
C VAL A 57 -5.66 2.66 -10.02
N PRO A 58 -5.76 3.00 -11.33
CA PRO A 58 -6.85 2.52 -12.16
C PRO A 58 -6.70 1.01 -12.40
N PHE A 59 -7.81 0.29 -12.35
CA PHE A 59 -7.86 -1.15 -12.68
C PHE A 59 -7.67 -1.43 -14.19
N GLU A 60 -7.83 -0.42 -15.04
CA GLU A 60 -7.92 -0.62 -16.49
C GLU A 60 -6.57 -0.72 -17.20
N SER A 61 -6.44 -1.80 -17.98
CA SER A 61 -5.30 -2.25 -18.79
C SER A 61 -5.01 -1.39 -20.04
N ASN A 62 -5.15 -0.06 -19.97
CA ASN A 62 -4.71 0.81 -21.06
C ASN A 62 -3.23 1.12 -20.89
N THR A 63 -2.41 0.57 -21.78
CA THR A 63 -0.93 0.59 -21.75
C THR A 63 -0.33 1.99 -21.65
N GLU A 64 -1.00 3.03 -22.15
CA GLU A 64 -0.56 4.43 -22.01
C GLU A 64 -0.79 5.00 -20.59
N ASN A 65 -1.90 4.64 -19.93
CA ASN A 65 -2.15 5.06 -18.55
C ASN A 65 -1.23 4.33 -17.56
N ALA A 66 -0.88 3.07 -17.85
CA ALA A 66 0.01 2.27 -17.04
C ALA A 66 1.43 2.87 -16.94
N ALA A 67 1.97 3.43 -18.04
CA ALA A 67 3.30 4.05 -18.04
C ALA A 67 3.37 5.34 -17.21
N GLY A 68 2.34 6.19 -17.31
CA GLY A 68 2.25 7.42 -16.51
C GLY A 68 2.08 7.13 -15.01
N THR A 69 1.21 6.19 -14.67
CA THR A 69 1.02 5.72 -13.30
C THR A 69 2.29 5.07 -12.75
N ARG A 70 3.02 4.30 -13.56
CA ARG A 70 4.30 3.68 -13.18
C ARG A 70 5.36 4.73 -12.82
N ASN A 71 5.57 5.75 -13.66
CA ASN A 71 6.57 6.78 -13.37
C ASN A 71 6.26 7.56 -12.09
N LEU A 72 4.99 7.93 -11.89
CA LEU A 72 4.55 8.60 -10.66
C LEU A 72 4.75 7.70 -9.44
N LEU A 73 4.41 6.41 -9.55
CA LEU A 73 4.64 5.47 -8.48
C LEU A 73 6.14 5.35 -8.22
N SER A 74 7.00 5.09 -9.20
CA SER A 74 8.47 4.99 -9.03
C SER A 74 9.08 6.12 -8.21
N GLU A 75 8.71 7.37 -8.47
CA GLU A 75 9.20 8.53 -7.70
C GLU A 75 8.68 8.55 -6.26
N VAL A 76 7.41 8.23 -6.06
CA VAL A 76 6.76 8.20 -4.74
C VAL A 76 7.25 7.00 -3.91
N LEU A 77 7.52 5.87 -4.55
CA LEU A 77 8.02 4.64 -3.92
C LEU A 77 9.42 4.92 -3.33
N ALA A 78 10.33 5.48 -4.12
CA ALA A 78 11.71 5.79 -3.70
C ALA A 78 11.81 6.81 -2.54
N ALA A 79 10.75 7.56 -2.27
CA ALA A 79 10.70 8.56 -1.20
C ALA A 79 9.99 8.08 0.07
N SER A 80 9.56 6.81 0.12
CA SER A 80 8.77 6.25 1.22
C SER A 80 9.50 5.14 1.97
N ASP A 81 9.21 4.99 3.26
CA ASP A 81 9.72 3.88 4.07
C ASP A 81 8.89 2.62 3.83
N PHE A 82 7.57 2.81 3.70
CA PHE A 82 6.61 1.74 3.50
C PHE A 82 5.62 2.03 2.39
N ILE A 83 5.25 0.97 1.68
CA ILE A 83 4.12 0.95 0.77
C ILE A 83 3.10 -0.04 1.29
N VAL A 84 1.85 0.37 1.41
CA VAL A 84 0.75 -0.47 1.86
C VAL A 84 -0.19 -0.70 0.68
N ASP A 85 -0.05 -1.85 0.04
CA ASP A 85 -0.79 -2.25 -1.14
C ASP A 85 -2.15 -2.87 -0.76
N CYS A 86 -3.19 -2.06 -0.91
CA CYS A 86 -4.58 -2.45 -0.70
C CYS A 86 -5.22 -3.04 -1.98
N THR A 87 -4.48 -3.17 -3.08
CA THR A 87 -5.01 -3.63 -4.37
C THR A 87 -5.05 -5.15 -4.49
N GLY A 88 -4.48 -5.87 -3.53
CA GLY A 88 -4.38 -7.33 -3.56
C GLY A 88 -3.22 -7.84 -4.41
N GLY A 89 -2.12 -7.08 -4.49
CA GLY A 89 -0.91 -7.48 -5.21
C GLY A 89 -0.85 -7.01 -6.67
N ILE A 90 -1.78 -6.16 -7.12
CA ILE A 90 -1.71 -5.59 -8.48
C ILE A 90 -0.50 -4.66 -8.60
N LEU A 91 -0.11 -3.99 -7.50
CA LEU A 91 1.00 -3.06 -7.49
C LEU A 91 2.34 -3.72 -7.92
N SER A 92 2.61 -4.94 -7.48
CA SER A 92 3.82 -5.67 -7.89
C SER A 92 3.81 -5.99 -9.39
N THR A 93 2.63 -6.28 -9.96
CA THR A 93 2.50 -6.47 -11.41
C THR A 93 2.71 -5.19 -12.22
N LEU A 94 2.37 -4.02 -11.65
CA LEU A 94 2.50 -2.74 -12.34
C LEU A 94 3.94 -2.22 -12.37
N LEU A 95 4.70 -2.43 -11.29
CA LEU A 95 5.99 -1.77 -11.11
C LEU A 95 7.18 -2.48 -11.72
N GLU A 96 7.02 -3.75 -12.12
CA GLU A 96 8.11 -4.66 -12.48
C GLU A 96 9.07 -4.81 -11.27
N ASN A 97 9.40 -6.06 -10.88
CA ASN A 97 10.06 -6.37 -9.61
C ASN A 97 11.38 -5.60 -9.35
N ASP A 98 12.05 -5.14 -10.41
CA ASP A 98 13.34 -4.45 -10.35
C ASP A 98 13.24 -3.03 -9.76
N ALA A 99 12.16 -2.29 -10.05
CA ALA A 99 11.97 -0.93 -9.52
C ALA A 99 11.73 -0.91 -8.00
N LEU A 100 11.26 -2.03 -7.46
CA LEU A 100 10.95 -2.19 -6.03
C LEU A 100 12.16 -2.54 -5.18
N ASN A 101 13.16 -3.23 -5.76
CA ASN A 101 14.35 -3.67 -5.03
C ASN A 101 15.38 -2.53 -4.82
N GLU A 102 15.37 -1.49 -5.65
CA GLU A 102 16.36 -0.40 -5.58
C GLU A 102 16.02 0.67 -4.51
N ALA A 103 14.74 0.78 -4.13
CA ALA A 103 14.24 1.89 -3.31
C ALA A 103 14.50 1.75 -1.80
N GLY A 104 14.84 0.55 -1.29
CA GLY A 104 14.95 0.29 0.16
C GLY A 104 13.61 0.34 0.92
N THR A 105 12.52 0.67 0.23
CA THR A 105 11.15 0.71 0.72
C THR A 105 10.59 -0.69 0.95
N GLN A 106 9.86 -0.86 2.05
CA GLN A 106 9.17 -2.12 2.35
C GLN A 106 7.74 -2.11 1.83
N ILE A 107 7.36 -3.13 1.06
CA ILE A 107 5.99 -3.26 0.53
C ILE A 107 5.22 -4.27 1.36
N LEU A 108 4.08 -3.85 1.89
CA LEU A 108 3.11 -4.69 2.57
C LEU A 108 1.92 -4.93 1.65
N VAL A 109 1.59 -6.19 1.41
CA VAL A 109 0.41 -6.60 0.64
C VAL A 109 -0.58 -7.23 1.61
N HIS A 110 -1.86 -6.92 1.43
CA HIS A 110 -2.92 -7.56 2.19
C HIS A 110 -3.21 -8.96 1.63
N ASP A 111 -2.83 -10.00 2.37
CA ASP A 111 -3.07 -11.41 2.03
C ASP A 111 -3.74 -12.11 3.21
N SER A 112 -4.81 -12.86 2.94
CA SER A 112 -5.45 -13.75 3.91
C SER A 112 -5.78 -13.10 5.27
N LEU A 113 -6.18 -11.82 5.25
CA LEU A 113 -6.50 -10.98 6.43
C LEU A 113 -5.29 -10.55 7.27
N ASP A 114 -4.08 -10.61 6.72
CA ASP A 114 -2.87 -10.07 7.33
C ASP A 114 -2.08 -9.21 6.33
N TRP A 115 -1.15 -8.41 6.88
CA TRP A 115 -0.19 -7.64 6.09
C TRP A 115 1.10 -8.42 6.00
N VAL A 116 1.50 -8.81 4.80
CA VAL A 116 2.73 -9.57 4.56
C VAL A 116 3.70 -8.75 3.72
N LEU A 117 5.00 -8.89 3.98
CA LEU A 117 6.02 -8.31 3.12
C LEU A 117 5.92 -8.96 1.74
N ALA A 118 5.83 -8.14 0.69
CA ALA A 118 5.92 -8.63 -0.67
C ALA A 118 7.33 -9.20 -0.88
N THR A 119 7.43 -10.52 -1.03
CA THR A 119 8.68 -11.15 -1.42
C THR A 119 8.82 -11.07 -2.94
N PRO A 120 9.92 -10.53 -3.48
CA PRO A 120 10.19 -10.64 -4.91
C PRO A 120 10.31 -12.12 -5.27
N SER A 121 9.52 -12.55 -6.26
CA SER A 121 9.49 -13.91 -6.82
C SER A 121 10.44 -14.06 -7.99
#